data_AF-A0A0U1LL76-F1
#
_entry.id   AF-A0A0U1LL76-F1
#
_cell.length_a   1.000
_cell.length_b   1.000
_cell.length_c   1.000
_cell.angle_alpha   90.00
_cell.angle_beta   90.00
_cell.angle_gamma   90.00
#
_symmetry.space_group_name_H-M   'P 1'
#
loop_
_entity.id
_entity.type
_entity.pdbx_description
1 polymer ?
#
loop_
_entity_poly.entity_id
_entity_poly.type
_entity_poly.pdbx_seq_one_letter_code
_entity_poly.pdbx_strand_id
1 'polypeptide(L)'
;MSALLNPIPYHLLAYGTFLGSQLYQSFINTKICYRSLAPQPFHNLNKRLWPVYFRCQLGLALLTLATKPGGWLPPASLSNVLLGVACTMAGLNWYSYGPRTSDAMVERANVLKEINAENAAGSTSSKEDNESITKKVKKAFSRNHAMSIHFNLIAMIATVCYGFALGGRLELKGDLVMTFIGRPAKHKNAEYPPRLSLAEKVKLYSTATRIASTTCITHGIGGVFRGEKGALSLRVHLAHAMIRRLSDTLSDREYQYLLKPTDEAYDGWCRANGHLPDRVDLVQHGGKGLWIGDKSAKHVMVYYHGGGFALSANEVYFDFCVDLIKSLRKAGFDLAIFFVAYTLTPHARYPTQLKQCVEALDYILTKTSHAPGNVYLGGDSAGANAAISVLLHISHHPHPSLLDQDEPNNNQNNEPPSKKINTRSLVETDSYLGGIVCLSPWVDFDFDRPSERANRGRDCISAKSELAWANSYTGYNIPFDPWSEPAQAPAEWWKGVRVREFLVLAGSDEILLSGIAEFVDKVQSNFANLRFFVGENEGHVCPIVDRTIFTKKELDRIQTWRELLRWFTACLSSGESLEEDT
;
A
#
# COMPACT_ATOMS: atom_id res chain seq x y z
N MET A 1 7.89 -28.02 -33.46
CA MET A 1 7.97 -26.65 -34.04
C MET A 1 7.60 -25.51 -33.05
N SER A 2 6.99 -25.75 -31.88
CA SER A 2 6.50 -24.66 -31.00
C SER A 2 7.55 -23.99 -30.10
N ALA A 3 8.67 -24.65 -29.77
CA ALA A 3 9.70 -24.06 -28.89
C ALA A 3 10.52 -22.94 -29.56
N LEU A 4 10.82 -23.06 -30.86
CA LEU A 4 11.61 -22.09 -31.61
C LEU A 4 10.85 -20.79 -31.93
N LEU A 5 9.52 -20.83 -31.90
CA LEU A 5 8.65 -19.66 -32.13
C LEU A 5 8.28 -18.93 -30.83
N ASN A 6 8.65 -19.47 -29.67
CA ASN A 6 8.40 -18.82 -28.40
C ASN A 6 9.42 -17.68 -28.19
N PRO A 7 9.01 -16.41 -28.00
CA PRO A 7 9.94 -15.30 -27.82
C PRO A 7 10.65 -15.31 -26.44
N ILE A 8 10.13 -16.06 -25.46
CA ILE A 8 10.61 -16.02 -24.06
C ILE A 8 12.08 -16.44 -23.91
N PRO A 9 12.56 -17.56 -24.49
CA PRO A 9 13.97 -17.95 -24.38
C PRO A 9 14.91 -16.92 -25.00
N TYR A 10 14.54 -16.35 -26.16
CA TYR A 10 15.30 -15.28 -26.81
C TYR A 10 15.33 -14.01 -25.97
N HIS A 11 14.24 -13.72 -25.26
CA HIS A 11 14.16 -12.60 -24.33
C HIS A 11 15.12 -12.75 -23.16
N LEU A 12 15.13 -13.91 -22.51
CA LEU A 12 16.02 -14.18 -21.38
C LEU A 12 17.49 -14.14 -21.80
N LEU A 13 17.82 -14.68 -22.96
CA LEU A 13 19.17 -14.64 -23.52
C LEU A 13 19.60 -13.20 -23.87
N ALA A 14 18.73 -12.43 -24.54
CA ALA A 14 19.01 -11.04 -24.88
C ALA A 14 19.17 -10.17 -23.63
N TYR A 15 18.24 -10.27 -22.67
CA TYR A 15 18.25 -9.56 -21.41
C TYR A 15 19.47 -9.90 -20.56
N GLY A 16 19.75 -11.19 -20.37
CA GLY A 16 20.88 -11.67 -19.57
C GLY A 16 22.22 -11.23 -20.17
N THR A 17 22.35 -11.31 -21.49
CA THR A 17 23.57 -10.84 -22.20
C THR A 17 23.69 -9.32 -22.14
N PHE A 18 22.58 -8.59 -22.23
CA PHE A 18 22.56 -7.13 -22.11
C PHE A 18 23.06 -6.68 -20.73
N LEU A 19 22.47 -7.20 -19.66
CA LEU A 19 22.90 -6.87 -18.29
C LEU A 19 24.32 -7.35 -18.01
N GLY A 20 24.65 -8.58 -18.39
CA GLY A 20 25.97 -9.17 -18.18
C GLY A 20 27.09 -8.37 -18.85
N SER A 21 26.87 -7.92 -20.09
CA SER A 21 27.85 -7.10 -20.81
C SER A 21 28.01 -5.70 -20.22
N GLN A 22 26.95 -5.09 -19.68
CA GLN A 22 27.03 -3.80 -18.96
C GLN A 22 27.93 -3.90 -17.73
N LEU A 23 27.71 -4.95 -16.92
CA LEU A 23 28.47 -5.21 -15.70
C LEU A 23 29.93 -5.58 -16.01
N TYR A 24 30.14 -6.50 -16.94
CA TYR A 24 31.46 -7.00 -17.27
C TYR A 24 32.35 -5.93 -17.89
N GLN A 25 31.85 -5.20 -18.89
CA GLN A 25 32.66 -4.18 -19.57
C GLN A 25 33.03 -3.03 -18.61
N SER A 26 32.06 -2.55 -17.84
CA SER A 26 32.22 -1.32 -17.04
C SER A 26 33.06 -1.55 -15.78
N PHE A 27 32.85 -2.66 -15.07
CA PHE A 27 33.46 -2.88 -13.75
C PHE A 27 34.65 -3.84 -13.76
N ILE A 28 34.70 -4.76 -14.72
CA ILE A 28 35.74 -5.80 -14.79
C ILE A 28 36.75 -5.45 -15.88
N ASN A 29 36.33 -5.51 -17.15
CA ASN A 29 37.26 -5.41 -18.28
C ASN A 29 38.01 -4.07 -18.33
N THR A 30 37.29 -2.94 -18.20
CA THR A 30 37.90 -1.61 -18.25
C THR A 30 38.89 -1.40 -17.10
N LYS A 31 38.55 -1.85 -15.89
CA LYS A 31 39.40 -1.71 -14.69
C LYS A 31 40.66 -2.56 -14.77
N ILE A 32 40.55 -3.79 -15.26
CA ILE A 32 41.70 -4.67 -15.50
C ILE A 32 42.60 -4.06 -16.57
N CYS A 33 42.05 -3.70 -17.74
CA CYS A 33 42.82 -3.10 -18.83
C CYS A 33 43.55 -1.83 -18.40
N TYR A 34 42.89 -0.97 -17.61
CA TYR A 34 43.50 0.27 -17.12
C TYR A 34 44.68 0.03 -16.16
N ARG A 35 44.61 -1.02 -15.34
CA ARG A 35 45.68 -1.37 -14.39
C ARG A 35 46.83 -2.15 -15.04
N SER A 36 46.53 -2.94 -16.08
CA SER A 36 47.48 -3.88 -16.67
C SER A 36 48.18 -3.36 -17.92
N LEU A 37 47.67 -2.31 -18.58
CA LEU A 37 48.24 -1.79 -19.83
C LEU A 37 48.87 -0.41 -19.64
N ALA A 38 49.97 -0.17 -20.34
CA ALA A 38 50.50 1.17 -20.50
C ALA A 38 49.49 2.09 -21.23
N PRO A 39 49.54 3.42 -21.07
CA PRO A 39 48.53 4.34 -21.59
C PRO A 39 48.28 4.22 -23.11
N GLN A 40 49.33 4.06 -23.91
CA GLN A 40 49.20 4.00 -25.37
C GLN A 40 48.51 2.70 -25.86
N PRO A 41 48.91 1.49 -25.43
CA PRO A 41 48.14 0.27 -25.68
C PRO A 41 46.69 0.32 -25.17
N PHE A 42 46.46 0.91 -23.99
CA PHE A 42 45.11 1.07 -23.42
C PHE A 42 44.21 1.92 -24.32
N HIS A 43 44.68 3.07 -24.80
CA HIS A 43 43.92 3.92 -25.72
C HIS A 43 43.66 3.22 -27.06
N ASN A 44 44.67 2.53 -27.61
CA ASN A 44 44.54 1.80 -28.88
C ASN A 44 43.50 0.68 -28.80
N LEU A 45 43.47 -0.05 -27.69
CA LEU A 45 42.47 -1.10 -27.44
C LEU A 45 41.07 -0.49 -27.33
N ASN A 46 40.89 0.53 -26.49
CA ASN A 46 39.58 1.16 -26.28
C ASN A 46 39.02 1.83 -27.53
N LYS A 47 39.88 2.42 -28.38
CA LYS A 47 39.49 3.00 -29.67
C LYS A 47 38.78 1.98 -30.58
N ARG A 48 39.16 0.70 -30.49
CA ARG A 48 38.53 -0.39 -31.26
C ARG A 48 37.37 -1.02 -30.50
N LEU A 49 37.47 -1.11 -29.17
CA LEU A 49 36.51 -1.81 -28.33
C LEU A 49 35.22 -1.02 -28.09
N TRP A 50 35.30 0.29 -27.84
CA TRP A 50 34.13 1.10 -27.50
C TRP A 50 33.06 1.15 -28.60
N PRO A 51 33.39 1.35 -29.90
CA PRO A 51 32.38 1.35 -30.96
C PRO A 51 31.63 0.02 -31.05
N VAL A 52 32.36 -1.10 -30.89
CA VAL A 52 31.77 -2.45 -30.90
C VAL A 52 30.86 -2.63 -29.68
N TYR A 53 31.34 -2.27 -28.49
CA TYR A 53 30.56 -2.34 -27.26
C TYR A 53 29.25 -1.55 -27.36
N PHE A 54 29.28 -0.27 -27.77
CA PHE A 54 28.07 0.55 -27.85
C PHE A 54 27.07 0.03 -28.90
N ARG A 55 27.56 -0.52 -30.01
CA ARG A 55 26.69 -1.20 -31.01
C ARG A 55 26.01 -2.43 -30.41
N CYS A 56 26.77 -3.26 -29.70
CA CYS A 56 26.24 -4.45 -29.02
C CYS A 56 25.22 -4.05 -27.94
N GLN A 57 25.49 -3.00 -27.16
CA GLN A 57 24.56 -2.49 -26.14
C GLN A 57 23.22 -2.08 -26.75
N LEU A 58 23.23 -1.28 -27.82
CA LEU A 58 22.01 -0.88 -28.51
C LEU A 58 21.29 -2.08 -29.14
N GLY A 59 22.03 -2.97 -29.81
CA GLY A 59 21.46 -4.16 -30.44
C GLY A 59 20.79 -5.09 -29.43
N LEU A 60 21.43 -5.35 -28.28
CA LEU A 60 20.88 -6.18 -27.21
C LEU A 60 19.69 -5.52 -26.51
N ALA A 61 19.71 -4.19 -26.32
CA ALA A 61 18.57 -3.45 -25.78
C ALA A 61 17.34 -3.55 -26.71
N LEU A 62 17.54 -3.34 -28.02
CA LEU A 62 16.48 -3.47 -29.03
C LEU A 62 15.99 -4.91 -29.17
N LEU A 63 16.88 -5.90 -29.08
CA LEU A 63 16.50 -7.31 -29.12
C LEU A 63 15.68 -7.70 -27.88
N THR A 64 16.05 -7.20 -26.70
CA THR A 64 15.29 -7.37 -25.45
C THR A 64 13.89 -6.75 -25.59
N LEU A 65 13.79 -5.59 -26.22
CA LEU A 65 12.52 -4.94 -26.54
C LEU A 65 11.68 -5.75 -27.54
N ALA A 66 12.28 -6.26 -28.61
CA ALA A 66 11.59 -7.01 -29.65
C ALA A 66 11.07 -8.38 -29.17
N THR A 67 11.76 -9.01 -28.23
CA THR A 67 11.44 -10.35 -27.70
C THR A 67 10.58 -10.31 -26.43
N LYS A 68 10.13 -9.12 -26.00
CA LYS A 68 9.42 -8.94 -24.74
C LYS A 68 8.17 -9.83 -24.60
N PRO A 69 7.98 -10.54 -23.47
CA PRO A 69 6.76 -11.29 -23.17
C PRO A 69 5.55 -10.36 -23.04
N GLY A 70 4.46 -10.66 -23.76
CA GLY A 70 3.19 -9.90 -23.68
C GLY A 70 3.00 -8.76 -24.71
N GLY A 71 3.92 -8.62 -25.67
CA GLY A 71 3.77 -7.70 -26.81
C GLY A 71 4.03 -6.21 -26.52
N TRP A 72 3.87 -5.38 -27.57
CA TRP A 72 3.99 -3.92 -27.52
C TRP A 72 2.66 -3.30 -27.09
N LEU A 73 2.44 -3.18 -25.78
CA LEU A 73 1.31 -2.45 -25.20
C LEU A 73 1.77 -1.04 -24.74
N PRO A 74 0.88 -0.04 -24.60
CA PRO A 74 1.23 1.39 -24.48
C PRO A 74 2.20 1.73 -23.32
N PRO A 75 2.79 2.95 -23.30
CA PRO A 75 3.87 3.34 -22.38
C PRO A 75 3.52 3.35 -20.87
N ALA A 76 2.33 2.91 -20.48
CA ALA A 76 1.82 2.98 -19.11
C ALA A 76 2.36 1.89 -18.14
N SER A 77 3.18 0.93 -18.60
CA SER A 77 3.74 -0.07 -17.69
C SER A 77 5.18 0.22 -17.29
N LEU A 78 5.49 0.06 -15.99
CA LEU A 78 6.82 0.29 -15.44
C LEU A 78 7.92 -0.46 -16.22
N SER A 79 7.65 -1.70 -16.64
CA SER A 79 8.59 -2.47 -17.47
C SER A 79 8.74 -1.95 -18.91
N ASN A 80 7.76 -1.24 -19.47
CA ASN A 80 7.91 -0.54 -20.76
C ASN A 80 8.76 0.72 -20.60
N VAL A 81 8.49 1.51 -19.55
CA VAL A 81 9.22 2.76 -19.27
C VAL A 81 10.70 2.46 -19.01
N LEU A 82 10.99 1.48 -18.15
CA LEU A 82 12.37 1.11 -17.80
C LEU A 82 13.14 0.58 -19.01
N LEU A 83 12.53 -0.27 -19.83
CA LEU A 83 13.18 -0.76 -21.05
C LEU A 83 13.36 0.35 -22.09
N GLY A 84 12.38 1.27 -22.20
CA GLY A 84 12.49 2.47 -23.04
C GLY A 84 13.68 3.34 -22.63
N VAL A 85 13.83 3.63 -21.33
CA VAL A 85 14.97 4.39 -20.78
C VAL A 85 16.29 3.68 -21.10
N ALA A 86 16.38 2.35 -20.88
CA ALA A 86 17.58 1.59 -21.20
C ALA A 86 17.96 1.68 -22.68
N CYS A 87 16.97 1.55 -23.59
CA CYS A 87 17.16 1.71 -25.03
C CYS A 87 17.59 3.14 -25.41
N THR A 88 16.96 4.16 -24.85
CA THR A 88 17.29 5.57 -25.13
C THR A 88 18.71 5.89 -24.68
N MET A 89 19.10 5.49 -23.47
CA MET A 89 20.46 5.73 -22.96
C MET A 89 21.51 4.99 -23.78
N ALA A 90 21.25 3.73 -24.17
CA ALA A 90 22.12 2.98 -25.07
C ALA A 90 22.25 3.67 -26.44
N GLY A 91 21.15 4.18 -26.99
CA GLY A 91 21.11 4.94 -28.25
C GLY A 91 21.90 6.24 -28.19
N LEU A 92 21.73 7.04 -27.12
CA LEU A 92 22.49 8.27 -26.90
C LEU A 92 24.00 8.00 -26.75
N ASN A 93 24.36 6.91 -26.09
CA ASN A 93 25.75 6.48 -25.99
C ASN A 93 26.32 6.04 -27.33
N TRP A 94 25.59 5.27 -28.12
CA TRP A 94 26.05 4.83 -29.43
C TRP A 94 26.15 5.98 -30.44
N TYR A 95 25.13 6.83 -30.53
CA TYR A 95 25.04 7.86 -31.57
C TYR A 95 25.80 9.14 -31.23
N SER A 96 25.76 9.59 -29.97
CA SER A 96 26.31 10.89 -29.58
C SER A 96 27.59 10.79 -28.76
N TYR A 97 27.54 10.15 -27.59
CA TYR A 97 28.61 10.29 -26.60
C TYR A 97 29.77 9.32 -26.80
N GLY A 98 29.54 8.14 -27.38
CA GLY A 98 30.58 7.19 -27.74
C GLY A 98 31.55 7.76 -28.78
N PRO A 99 31.05 8.25 -29.94
CA PRO A 99 31.88 8.92 -30.94
C PRO A 99 32.60 10.16 -30.36
N ARG A 100 31.87 11.07 -29.70
CA ARG A 100 32.45 12.28 -29.10
C ARG A 100 33.53 12.00 -28.05
N THR A 101 33.41 10.92 -27.29
CA THR A 101 34.43 10.53 -26.31
C THR A 101 35.65 9.93 -27.00
N SER A 102 35.44 9.16 -28.06
CA SER A 102 36.53 8.56 -28.86
C SER A 102 37.33 9.63 -29.60
N ASP A 103 36.65 10.61 -30.21
CA ASP A 103 37.27 11.72 -30.93
C ASP A 103 38.06 12.61 -29.96
N ALA A 104 37.47 12.98 -28.82
CA ALA A 104 38.15 13.76 -27.79
C ALA A 104 39.36 13.01 -27.18
N MET A 105 39.33 11.67 -27.14
CA MET A 105 40.47 10.86 -26.69
C MET A 105 41.62 10.90 -27.71
N VAL A 106 41.31 10.82 -29.01
CA VAL A 106 42.31 10.90 -30.08
C VAL A 106 42.90 12.30 -30.18
N GLU A 107 42.06 13.33 -30.15
CA GLU A 107 42.48 14.74 -30.14
C GLU A 107 43.44 15.00 -28.96
N ARG A 108 43.08 14.52 -27.76
CA ARG A 108 43.95 14.61 -26.57
C ARG A 108 45.30 13.93 -26.77
N ALA A 109 45.32 12.77 -27.40
CA ALA A 109 46.55 12.02 -27.63
C ALA A 109 47.46 12.73 -28.65
N ASN A 110 46.89 13.30 -29.72
CA ASN A 110 47.64 14.02 -30.74
C ASN A 110 48.23 15.33 -30.19
N VAL A 111 47.44 16.13 -29.48
CA VAL A 111 47.90 17.39 -28.86
C VAL A 111 49.03 17.14 -27.85
N LEU A 112 48.91 16.11 -27.01
CA LEU A 112 49.99 15.76 -26.08
C LEU A 112 51.27 15.30 -26.79
N LYS A 113 51.13 14.64 -27.95
CA LYS A 113 52.28 14.21 -28.75
C LYS A 113 52.98 15.40 -29.42
N GLU A 114 52.21 16.34 -29.95
CA GLU A 114 52.72 17.58 -30.57
C GLU A 114 53.45 18.45 -29.53
N ILE A 115 52.82 18.71 -28.38
CA ILE A 115 53.45 19.49 -27.30
C ILE A 115 54.74 18.81 -26.81
N ASN A 116 54.76 17.48 -26.68
CA ASN A 116 55.98 16.77 -26.28
C ASN A 116 57.08 16.86 -27.35
N ALA A 117 56.72 16.86 -28.63
CA ALA A 117 57.68 17.02 -29.73
C ALA A 117 58.22 18.46 -29.80
N GLU A 118 57.37 19.47 -29.60
CA GLU A 118 57.78 20.89 -29.51
C GLU A 118 58.74 21.13 -28.35
N ASN A 119 58.43 20.58 -27.17
CA ASN A 119 59.27 20.68 -25.98
C ASN A 119 60.64 20.00 -26.20
N ALA A 120 60.68 18.89 -26.94
CA ALA A 120 61.92 18.19 -27.29
C ALA A 120 62.74 18.94 -28.37
N ALA A 121 62.08 19.73 -29.22
CA ALA A 121 62.71 20.52 -30.28
C ALA A 121 63.20 21.92 -29.83
N GLY A 122 63.00 22.29 -28.56
CA GLY A 122 63.44 23.60 -28.02
C GLY A 122 62.62 24.80 -28.53
N SER A 123 61.40 24.56 -29.03
CA SER A 123 60.49 25.59 -29.54
C SER A 123 59.93 26.48 -28.43
N THR A 124 59.89 27.79 -28.64
CA THR A 124 59.26 28.79 -27.75
C THR A 124 57.80 29.06 -28.11
N SER A 125 56.95 28.03 -28.20
CA SER A 125 55.51 28.27 -28.08
C SER A 125 55.21 28.75 -26.66
N SER A 126 54.31 29.73 -26.48
CA SER A 126 54.07 30.30 -25.15
C SER A 126 53.56 29.18 -24.22
N LYS A 127 54.23 28.99 -23.08
CA LYS A 127 53.87 27.94 -22.11
C LYS A 127 52.39 28.05 -21.70
N GLU A 128 51.88 29.28 -21.65
CA GLU A 128 50.49 29.60 -21.33
C GLU A 128 49.51 29.09 -22.41
N ASP A 129 49.84 29.22 -23.71
CA ASP A 129 49.00 28.71 -24.79
C ASP A 129 48.93 27.17 -24.77
N ASN A 130 50.06 26.50 -24.59
CA ASN A 130 50.13 25.04 -24.50
C ASN A 130 49.37 24.48 -23.29
N GLU A 131 49.43 25.18 -22.15
CA GLU A 131 48.67 24.83 -20.96
C GLU A 131 47.16 25.02 -21.17
N SER A 132 46.77 26.14 -21.78
CA SER A 132 45.38 26.46 -22.13
C SER A 132 44.76 25.43 -23.07
N ILE A 133 45.47 25.05 -24.15
CA ILE A 133 45.05 24.02 -25.11
C ILE A 133 44.92 22.66 -24.42
N THR A 134 45.93 22.25 -23.65
CA THR A 134 45.91 20.99 -22.91
C THR A 134 44.72 20.92 -21.94
N LYS A 135 44.42 22.02 -21.24
CA LYS A 135 43.29 22.12 -20.32
C LYS A 135 41.95 22.00 -21.03
N LYS A 136 41.79 22.63 -22.21
CA LYS A 136 40.58 22.55 -23.03
C LYS A 136 40.31 21.10 -23.48
N VAL A 137 41.31 20.42 -24.02
CA VAL A 137 41.14 19.06 -24.55
C VAL A 137 40.94 18.03 -23.43
N LYS A 138 41.62 18.18 -22.28
CA LYS A 138 41.34 17.38 -21.07
C LYS A 138 39.91 17.57 -20.58
N LYS A 139 39.41 18.82 -20.54
CA LYS A 139 38.03 19.14 -20.11
C LYS A 139 36.99 18.56 -21.07
N ALA A 140 37.23 18.65 -22.37
CA ALA A 140 36.34 18.09 -23.40
C ALA A 140 36.22 16.56 -23.27
N PHE A 141 37.35 15.86 -23.16
CA PHE A 141 37.37 14.42 -22.93
C PHE A 141 36.67 14.05 -21.62
N SER A 142 37.02 14.71 -20.51
CA SER A 142 36.42 14.43 -19.19
C SER A 142 34.91 14.60 -19.19
N ARG A 143 34.39 15.65 -19.84
CA ARG A 143 32.95 15.91 -19.91
C ARG A 143 32.23 14.83 -20.72
N ASN A 144 32.74 14.51 -21.92
CA ASN A 144 32.12 13.50 -22.79
C ASN A 144 32.19 12.10 -22.17
N HIS A 145 33.33 11.74 -21.58
CA HIS A 145 33.53 10.47 -20.90
C HIS A 145 32.61 10.33 -19.68
N ALA A 146 32.51 11.38 -18.85
CA ALA A 146 31.61 11.39 -17.71
C ALA A 146 30.16 11.18 -18.16
N MET A 147 29.68 11.90 -19.17
CA MET A 147 28.33 11.71 -19.69
C MET A 147 28.08 10.29 -20.21
N SER A 148 29.07 9.69 -20.87
CA SER A 148 28.93 8.32 -21.36
C SER A 148 28.83 7.29 -20.22
N ILE A 149 29.61 7.48 -19.15
CA ILE A 149 29.51 6.67 -17.92
C ILE A 149 28.13 6.80 -17.30
N HIS A 150 27.60 8.02 -17.17
CA HIS A 150 26.27 8.25 -16.57
C HIS A 150 25.17 7.55 -17.38
N PHE A 151 25.21 7.64 -18.71
CA PHE A 151 24.23 6.95 -19.55
C PHE A 151 24.33 5.43 -19.44
N ASN A 152 25.54 4.86 -19.36
CA ASN A 152 25.70 3.42 -19.11
C ASN A 152 25.18 3.02 -17.72
N LEU A 153 25.41 3.83 -16.70
CA LEU A 153 24.94 3.60 -15.34
C LEU A 153 23.41 3.67 -15.26
N ILE A 154 22.79 4.69 -15.87
CA ILE A 154 21.32 4.83 -15.93
C ILE A 154 20.71 3.67 -16.71
N ALA A 155 21.29 3.30 -17.86
CA ALA A 155 20.85 2.14 -18.64
C ALA A 155 20.90 0.85 -17.82
N MET A 156 21.99 0.62 -17.10
CA MET A 156 22.17 -0.57 -16.26
C MET A 156 21.17 -0.63 -15.10
N ILE A 157 20.97 0.48 -14.39
CA ILE A 157 19.96 0.57 -13.33
C ILE A 157 18.57 0.27 -13.91
N ALA A 158 18.24 0.86 -15.05
CA ALA A 158 16.96 0.62 -15.72
C ALA A 158 16.80 -0.84 -16.14
N THR A 159 17.85 -1.50 -16.64
CA THR A 159 17.86 -2.93 -16.99
C THR A 159 17.67 -3.83 -15.76
N VAL A 160 18.33 -3.52 -14.64
CA VAL A 160 18.14 -4.27 -13.38
C VAL A 160 16.70 -4.13 -12.88
N CYS A 161 16.21 -2.89 -12.78
CA CYS A 161 14.83 -2.62 -12.36
C CYS A 161 13.80 -3.24 -13.32
N TYR A 162 14.10 -3.29 -14.63
CA TYR A 162 13.28 -3.97 -15.63
C TYR A 162 13.16 -5.47 -15.32
N GLY A 163 14.26 -6.13 -14.98
CA GLY A 163 14.26 -7.54 -14.58
C GLY A 163 13.35 -7.82 -13.39
N PHE A 164 13.42 -6.98 -12.34
CA PHE A 164 12.51 -7.07 -11.19
C PHE A 164 11.05 -6.78 -11.58
N ALA A 165 10.80 -5.78 -12.41
CA ALA A 165 9.44 -5.44 -12.88
C ALA A 165 8.84 -6.52 -13.81
N LEU A 166 9.67 -7.25 -14.55
CA LEU A 166 9.26 -8.36 -15.39
C LEU A 166 9.08 -9.65 -14.57
N GLY A 167 10.00 -9.96 -13.66
CA GLY A 167 9.89 -11.08 -12.72
C GLY A 167 8.66 -10.94 -11.83
N GLY A 168 8.36 -9.71 -11.41
CA GLY A 168 7.10 -9.38 -10.76
C GLY A 168 5.88 -9.78 -11.59
N ARG A 169 5.90 -9.72 -12.92
CA ARG A 169 4.78 -10.19 -13.77
C ARG A 169 4.74 -11.71 -13.98
N LEU A 170 5.85 -12.42 -13.76
CA LEU A 170 5.94 -13.88 -13.94
C LEU A 170 5.48 -14.66 -12.71
N GLU A 171 5.48 -14.03 -11.52
CA GLU A 171 4.83 -14.56 -10.30
C GLU A 171 3.57 -13.78 -9.88
N LEU A 172 3.41 -12.51 -10.27
CA LEU A 172 2.20 -11.74 -10.02
C LEU A 172 1.41 -11.61 -11.32
N LYS A 173 0.27 -12.30 -11.37
CA LYS A 173 -0.85 -11.87 -12.20
C LYS A 173 -1.12 -10.38 -11.88
N GLY A 174 -0.67 -9.50 -12.76
CA GLY A 174 -1.37 -8.29 -13.20
C GLY A 174 -1.64 -7.12 -12.25
N ASP A 175 -1.59 -7.27 -10.92
CA ASP A 175 -2.39 -6.36 -10.09
C ASP A 175 -1.58 -5.44 -9.17
N LEU A 176 -0.43 -5.80 -8.59
CA LEU A 176 0.22 -5.00 -7.51
C LEU A 176 0.29 -3.46 -7.72
N VAL A 177 0.75 -2.97 -8.88
CA VAL A 177 0.83 -1.51 -9.14
C VAL A 177 -0.54 -0.90 -9.42
N MET A 178 -1.47 -1.62 -10.04
CA MET A 178 -2.84 -1.13 -10.29
C MET A 178 -3.78 -1.37 -9.10
N THR A 179 -3.43 -2.28 -8.18
CA THR A 179 -4.03 -2.50 -6.87
C THR A 179 -3.66 -1.36 -5.93
N PHE A 180 -2.41 -0.87 -5.99
CA PHE A 180 -1.97 0.26 -5.18
C PHE A 180 -2.28 1.64 -5.79
N ILE A 181 -2.29 1.77 -7.13
CA ILE A 181 -2.61 3.03 -7.82
C ILE A 181 -4.11 3.13 -8.15
N GLY A 182 -4.87 2.04 -8.08
CA GLY A 182 -6.24 2.01 -8.56
C GLY A 182 -6.37 2.25 -10.07
N ARG A 183 -7.48 1.81 -10.67
CA ARG A 183 -7.81 2.16 -12.07
C ARG A 183 -8.77 3.35 -12.05
N PRO A 184 -8.57 4.38 -12.90
CA PRO A 184 -9.47 5.52 -12.94
C PRO A 184 -10.89 5.05 -13.23
N ALA A 185 -11.78 5.23 -12.25
CA ALA A 185 -13.17 4.87 -12.43
C ALA A 185 -13.87 5.92 -13.32
N LYS A 186 -14.75 5.43 -14.20
CA LYS A 186 -15.55 6.27 -15.09
C LYS A 186 -16.79 6.73 -14.31
N HIS A 187 -16.68 7.83 -13.58
CA HIS A 187 -17.82 8.39 -12.83
C HIS A 187 -18.72 9.20 -13.74
N LYS A 188 -20.01 8.87 -13.78
CA LYS A 188 -20.98 9.62 -14.58
C LYS A 188 -21.72 10.71 -13.82
N ASN A 189 -21.84 10.72 -12.48
CA ASN A 189 -22.65 11.75 -11.80
C ASN A 189 -22.43 11.94 -10.29
N ALA A 190 -21.30 11.52 -9.69
CA ALA A 190 -21.15 11.60 -8.23
C ALA A 190 -20.29 12.79 -7.75
N GLU A 191 -20.69 13.37 -6.61
CA GLU A 191 -19.94 14.37 -5.81
C GLU A 191 -18.74 13.71 -5.09
N TYR A 192 -18.82 12.39 -4.92
CA TYR A 192 -17.77 11.48 -4.44
C TYR A 192 -17.72 10.23 -5.34
N PRO A 193 -16.54 9.79 -5.84
CA PRO A 193 -15.23 10.30 -5.49
C PRO A 193 -14.93 11.62 -6.20
N PRO A 194 -13.99 12.41 -5.64
CA PRO A 194 -13.70 13.74 -6.11
C PRO A 194 -13.21 13.76 -7.56
N ARG A 195 -13.72 14.70 -8.37
CA ARG A 195 -13.22 14.90 -9.73
C ARG A 195 -11.91 15.67 -9.71
N LEU A 196 -10.88 15.15 -10.37
CA LEU A 196 -9.63 15.87 -10.61
C LEU A 196 -9.61 16.52 -12.01
N SER A 197 -9.02 17.71 -12.11
CA SER A 197 -8.67 18.37 -13.37
C SER A 197 -7.57 17.61 -14.11
N LEU A 198 -7.35 17.91 -15.39
CA LEU A 198 -6.29 17.25 -16.18
C LEU A 198 -4.90 17.47 -15.58
N ALA A 199 -4.61 18.69 -15.11
CA ALA A 199 -3.34 19.03 -14.47
C ALA A 199 -3.13 18.24 -13.16
N GLU A 200 -4.16 18.13 -12.33
CA GLU A 200 -4.13 17.34 -11.10
C GLU A 200 -3.92 15.85 -11.40
N LYS A 201 -4.56 15.30 -12.44
CA LYS A 201 -4.31 13.92 -12.88
C LYS A 201 -2.85 13.71 -13.29
N VAL A 202 -2.30 14.60 -14.12
CA VAL A 202 -0.88 14.51 -14.54
C VAL A 202 0.05 14.57 -13.32
N LYS A 203 -0.22 15.49 -12.38
CA LYS A 203 0.54 15.59 -11.12
C LYS A 203 0.45 14.32 -10.29
N LEU A 204 -0.75 13.76 -10.12
CA LEU A 204 -1.01 12.56 -9.35
C LEU A 204 -0.24 11.35 -9.93
N TYR A 205 -0.40 11.09 -11.23
CA TYR A 205 0.28 9.96 -11.88
C TYR A 205 1.80 10.15 -11.92
N SER A 206 2.29 11.37 -12.11
CA SER A 206 3.72 11.68 -12.02
C SER A 206 4.26 11.42 -10.60
N THR A 207 3.51 11.84 -9.59
CA THR A 207 3.86 11.64 -8.17
C THR A 207 3.86 10.17 -7.81
N ALA A 208 2.83 9.41 -8.17
CA ALA A 208 2.75 7.96 -7.96
C ALA A 208 3.91 7.23 -8.66
N THR A 209 4.23 7.60 -9.90
CA THR A 209 5.36 7.02 -10.66
C THR A 209 6.70 7.33 -10.01
N ARG A 210 6.89 8.56 -9.51
CA ARG A 210 8.09 8.96 -8.75
C ARG A 210 8.21 8.19 -7.45
N ILE A 211 7.12 8.02 -6.70
CA ILE A 211 7.11 7.21 -5.47
C ILE A 211 7.53 5.78 -5.83
N ALA A 212 6.87 5.17 -6.81
CA ALA A 212 7.15 3.79 -7.19
C ALA A 212 8.62 3.59 -7.61
N SER A 213 9.13 4.42 -8.52
CA SER A 213 10.52 4.34 -8.96
C SER A 213 11.52 4.54 -7.82
N THR A 214 11.32 5.58 -7.00
CA THR A 214 12.24 5.85 -5.89
C THR A 214 12.15 4.79 -4.80
N THR A 215 10.98 4.19 -4.53
CA THR A 215 10.82 3.08 -3.58
C THR A 215 11.58 1.86 -4.07
N CYS A 216 11.38 1.47 -5.34
CA CYS A 216 12.11 0.35 -5.93
C CYS A 216 13.63 0.56 -5.92
N ILE A 217 14.12 1.78 -6.15
CA ILE A 217 15.57 2.06 -6.12
C ILE A 217 16.09 2.01 -4.68
N THR A 218 15.50 2.80 -3.78
CA THR A 218 16.00 2.98 -2.41
C THR A 218 15.78 1.74 -1.54
N HIS A 219 14.59 1.17 -1.57
CA HIS A 219 14.24 -0.01 -0.79
C HIS A 219 14.52 -1.33 -1.52
N GLY A 220 14.69 -1.33 -2.85
CA GLY A 220 15.12 -2.54 -3.57
C GLY A 220 16.62 -2.78 -3.39
N ILE A 221 17.44 -1.74 -3.62
CA ILE A 221 18.91 -1.85 -3.46
C ILE A 221 19.28 -1.82 -1.97
N GLY A 222 18.74 -0.85 -1.21
CA GLY A 222 18.99 -0.72 0.22
C GLY A 222 18.32 -1.82 1.05
N GLY A 223 17.19 -2.38 0.57
CA GLY A 223 16.47 -3.43 1.28
C GLY A 223 17.23 -4.74 1.42
N VAL A 224 18.19 -5.02 0.53
CA VAL A 224 19.09 -6.17 0.67
C VAL A 224 20.00 -6.02 1.89
N PHE A 225 20.32 -4.78 2.28
CA PHE A 225 21.20 -4.45 3.41
C PHE A 225 20.42 -3.97 4.65
N ARG A 226 19.10 -4.18 4.71
CA ARG A 226 18.24 -3.59 5.76
C ARG A 226 18.41 -4.19 7.16
N GLY A 227 18.96 -5.41 7.26
CA GLY A 227 19.03 -6.15 8.53
C GLY A 227 17.66 -6.26 9.19
N GLU A 228 17.61 -6.13 10.51
CA GLU A 228 16.38 -6.18 11.31
C GLU A 228 15.49 -4.94 11.19
N LYS A 229 15.89 -3.89 10.45
CA LYS A 229 15.14 -2.62 10.39
C LYS A 229 13.99 -2.60 9.38
N GLY A 230 13.76 -3.69 8.65
CA GLY A 230 12.66 -3.79 7.69
C GLY A 230 11.92 -5.12 7.81
N ALA A 231 10.72 -5.18 7.22
CA ALA A 231 9.86 -6.36 7.28
C ALA A 231 10.56 -7.66 6.83
N LEU A 232 10.03 -8.78 7.32
CA LEU A 232 10.64 -10.11 7.24
C LEU A 232 11.13 -10.48 5.82
N SER A 233 10.29 -10.28 4.81
CA SER A 233 10.66 -10.54 3.41
C SER A 233 10.85 -9.25 2.62
N LEU A 234 11.75 -9.26 1.63
CA LEU A 234 12.01 -8.10 0.78
C LEU A 234 10.75 -7.65 0.02
N ARG A 235 9.91 -8.61 -0.42
CA ARG A 235 8.64 -8.30 -1.11
C ARG A 235 7.66 -7.54 -0.20
N VAL A 236 7.54 -7.95 1.08
CA VAL A 236 6.68 -7.27 2.07
C VAL A 236 7.26 -5.91 2.38
N HIS A 237 8.57 -5.81 2.61
CA HIS A 237 9.23 -4.54 2.87
C HIS A 237 9.01 -3.52 1.74
N LEU A 238 9.11 -3.95 0.48
CA LEU A 238 8.86 -3.12 -0.69
C LEU A 238 7.39 -2.68 -0.79
N ALA A 239 6.46 -3.60 -0.56
CA ALA A 239 5.02 -3.30 -0.60
C ALA A 239 4.62 -2.35 0.54
N HIS A 240 5.04 -2.61 1.78
CA HIS A 240 4.82 -1.72 2.92
C HIS A 240 5.43 -0.34 2.70
N ALA A 241 6.66 -0.27 2.19
CA ALA A 241 7.28 1.01 1.85
C ALA A 241 6.53 1.75 0.73
N MET A 242 5.90 1.04 -0.21
CA MET A 242 5.06 1.65 -1.24
C MET A 242 3.81 2.25 -0.62
N ILE A 243 3.04 1.46 0.14
CA ILE A 243 1.80 1.88 0.81
C ILE A 243 2.09 3.09 1.68
N ARG A 244 3.09 2.98 2.56
CA ARG A 244 3.49 4.05 3.49
C ARG A 244 3.79 5.35 2.77
N ARG A 245 4.58 5.29 1.69
CA ARG A 245 4.96 6.50 0.94
C ARG A 245 3.81 7.09 0.13
N LEU A 246 2.88 6.27 -0.34
CA LEU A 246 1.66 6.77 -0.98
C LEU A 246 0.78 7.49 0.05
N SER A 247 0.53 6.88 1.20
CA SER A 247 -0.23 7.46 2.32
C SER A 247 0.42 8.76 2.85
N ASP A 248 1.75 8.81 2.90
CA ASP A 248 2.48 10.01 3.34
C ASP A 248 2.43 11.17 2.34
N THR A 249 2.11 10.91 1.07
CA THR A 249 2.31 11.90 -0.02
C THR A 249 1.01 12.34 -0.65
N LEU A 250 0.05 11.43 -0.83
CA LEU A 250 -1.22 11.75 -1.47
C LEU A 250 -2.17 12.38 -0.46
N SER A 251 -2.91 13.41 -0.89
CA SER A 251 -4.04 13.91 -0.12
C SER A 251 -5.20 12.91 -0.13
N ASP A 252 -6.12 13.01 0.84
CA ASP A 252 -7.35 12.18 0.89
C ASP A 252 -8.10 12.23 -0.44
N ARG A 253 -8.20 13.42 -1.04
CA ARG A 253 -8.84 13.65 -2.34
C ARG A 253 -8.14 12.91 -3.48
N GLU A 254 -6.81 12.94 -3.52
CA GLU A 254 -6.03 12.22 -4.53
C GLU A 254 -6.14 10.70 -4.35
N TYR A 255 -6.12 10.22 -3.10
CA TYR A 255 -6.24 8.80 -2.80
C TYR A 255 -7.66 8.28 -3.14
N GLN A 256 -8.69 9.02 -2.77
CA GLN A 256 -10.08 8.72 -3.12
C GLN A 256 -10.38 8.82 -4.61
N TYR A 257 -9.59 9.57 -5.38
CA TYR A 257 -9.68 9.54 -6.85
C TYR A 257 -9.12 8.23 -7.45
N LEU A 258 -8.09 7.67 -6.80
CA LEU A 258 -7.49 6.40 -7.22
C LEU A 258 -8.38 5.21 -6.84
N LEU A 259 -9.02 5.27 -5.69
CA LEU A 259 -9.94 4.24 -5.21
C LEU A 259 -11.37 4.47 -5.71
N LYS A 260 -12.15 3.39 -5.82
CA LYS A 260 -13.59 3.51 -6.01
C LYS A 260 -14.27 3.71 -4.64
N PRO A 261 -15.42 4.39 -4.59
CA PRO A 261 -16.30 4.32 -3.42
C PRO A 261 -16.52 2.88 -2.98
N THR A 262 -16.61 2.64 -1.68
CA THR A 262 -16.73 1.29 -1.11
C THR A 262 -17.89 0.49 -1.71
N ASP A 263 -19.04 1.12 -1.94
CA ASP A 263 -20.22 0.48 -2.52
C ASP A 263 -20.08 0.22 -4.04
N GLU A 264 -19.40 1.10 -4.78
CA GLU A 264 -19.03 0.85 -6.18
C GLU A 264 -17.97 -0.26 -6.32
N ALA A 265 -17.02 -0.35 -5.39
CA ALA A 265 -16.03 -1.41 -5.33
C ALA A 265 -16.71 -2.75 -5.06
N TYR A 266 -17.62 -2.80 -4.08
CA TYR A 266 -18.45 -3.97 -3.76
C TYR A 266 -19.25 -4.44 -4.97
N ASP A 267 -19.89 -3.51 -5.69
CA ASP A 267 -20.59 -3.80 -6.94
C ASP A 267 -19.72 -4.46 -8.01
N GLY A 268 -18.53 -3.90 -8.20
CA GLY A 268 -17.54 -4.44 -9.14
C GLY A 268 -17.13 -5.85 -8.74
N TRP A 269 -16.89 -6.06 -7.45
CA TRP A 269 -16.51 -7.33 -6.88
C TRP A 269 -17.63 -8.38 -6.97
N CYS A 270 -18.88 -8.03 -6.66
CA CYS A 270 -20.05 -8.91 -6.81
C CYS A 270 -20.18 -9.37 -8.27
N ARG A 271 -20.15 -8.43 -9.23
CA ARG A 271 -20.22 -8.76 -10.66
C ARG A 271 -19.07 -9.66 -11.11
N ALA A 272 -17.85 -9.40 -10.63
CA ALA A 272 -16.68 -10.22 -10.97
C ALA A 272 -16.77 -11.65 -10.42
N ASN A 273 -17.50 -11.85 -9.31
CA ASN A 273 -17.71 -13.15 -8.66
C ASN A 273 -19.07 -13.79 -9.01
N GLY A 274 -19.84 -13.22 -9.94
CA GLY A 274 -21.14 -13.77 -10.37
C GLY A 274 -22.26 -13.62 -9.33
N HIS A 275 -22.15 -12.64 -8.42
CA HIS A 275 -23.16 -12.32 -7.42
C HIS A 275 -23.91 -11.04 -7.79
N LEU A 276 -25.20 -10.96 -7.41
CA LEU A 276 -25.94 -9.71 -7.41
C LEU A 276 -25.59 -8.92 -6.13
N PRO A 277 -25.31 -7.61 -6.22
CA PRO A 277 -25.11 -6.78 -5.03
C PRO A 277 -26.37 -6.76 -4.15
N ASP A 278 -26.23 -7.04 -2.85
CA ASP A 278 -27.30 -6.90 -1.85
C ASP A 278 -26.93 -5.75 -0.90
N ARG A 279 -27.66 -4.63 -1.01
CA ARG A 279 -27.38 -3.38 -0.30
C ARG A 279 -28.60 -2.92 0.48
N VAL A 280 -28.31 -2.23 1.58
CA VAL A 280 -29.28 -1.57 2.43
C VAL A 280 -28.85 -0.12 2.58
N ASP A 281 -29.74 0.82 2.22
CA ASP A 281 -29.51 2.24 2.51
C ASP A 281 -29.85 2.51 3.99
N LEU A 282 -28.91 3.08 4.72
CA LEU A 282 -29.07 3.51 6.11
C LEU A 282 -29.62 4.95 6.08
N VAL A 283 -30.94 5.04 6.02
CA VAL A 283 -31.69 6.26 5.66
C VAL A 283 -31.58 7.40 6.66
N GLN A 284 -31.25 7.15 7.93
CA GLN A 284 -31.21 8.20 8.95
C GLN A 284 -29.95 9.06 8.82
N HIS A 285 -28.81 8.46 8.49
CA HIS A 285 -27.53 9.15 8.45
C HIS A 285 -26.78 8.99 7.13
N GLY A 286 -27.35 8.31 6.13
CA GLY A 286 -26.85 8.26 4.76
C GLY A 286 -25.70 7.28 4.53
N GLY A 287 -25.48 6.34 5.46
CA GLY A 287 -24.55 5.22 5.27
C GLY A 287 -25.16 4.11 4.41
N LYS A 288 -24.39 3.08 4.10
CA LYS A 288 -24.90 1.86 3.45
C LYS A 288 -24.39 0.61 4.14
N GLY A 289 -25.25 -0.40 4.23
CA GLY A 289 -24.87 -1.76 4.58
C GLY A 289 -24.79 -2.65 3.35
N LEU A 290 -23.75 -3.47 3.27
CA LEU A 290 -23.46 -4.35 2.15
C LEU A 290 -23.40 -5.80 2.67
N TRP A 291 -24.30 -6.66 2.21
CA TRP A 291 -24.34 -8.05 2.66
C TRP A 291 -23.28 -8.89 1.96
N ILE A 292 -22.52 -9.67 2.75
CA ILE A 292 -21.56 -10.66 2.26
C ILE A 292 -21.89 -11.99 2.93
N GLY A 293 -22.16 -13.03 2.13
CA GLY A 293 -22.65 -14.31 2.62
C GLY A 293 -24.18 -14.42 2.60
N ASP A 294 -24.70 -15.40 3.32
CA ASP A 294 -26.14 -15.64 3.41
C ASP A 294 -26.74 -14.87 4.59
N LYS A 295 -27.53 -13.84 4.33
CA LYS A 295 -28.14 -12.99 5.37
C LYS A 295 -29.11 -13.73 6.32
N SER A 296 -29.43 -15.00 6.05
CA SER A 296 -30.19 -15.86 6.96
C SER A 296 -29.31 -16.70 7.91
N ALA A 297 -27.97 -16.58 7.80
CA ALA A 297 -27.04 -17.23 8.70
C ALA A 297 -27.35 -16.92 10.17
N LYS A 298 -27.22 -17.92 11.06
CA LYS A 298 -27.49 -17.76 12.50
C LYS A 298 -26.73 -16.57 13.09
N HIS A 299 -25.47 -16.39 12.70
CA HIS A 299 -24.60 -15.33 13.20
C HIS A 299 -24.35 -14.23 12.16
N VAL A 300 -24.31 -12.98 12.62
CA VAL A 300 -23.97 -11.82 11.79
C VAL A 300 -22.89 -11.00 12.45
N MET A 301 -21.88 -10.60 11.67
CA MET A 301 -20.90 -9.60 12.08
C MET A 301 -21.15 -8.29 11.34
N VAL A 302 -21.39 -7.20 12.08
CA VAL A 302 -21.36 -5.83 11.54
C VAL A 302 -19.90 -5.42 11.42
N TYR A 303 -19.42 -5.28 10.19
CA TYR A 303 -18.00 -5.03 9.92
C TYR A 303 -17.76 -3.60 9.45
N TYR A 304 -16.88 -2.89 10.14
CA TYR A 304 -16.46 -1.53 9.84
C TYR A 304 -15.03 -1.57 9.29
N HIS A 305 -14.82 -1.07 8.07
CA HIS A 305 -13.52 -1.17 7.40
C HIS A 305 -12.50 -0.16 7.93
N GLY A 306 -11.20 -0.41 7.74
CA GLY A 306 -10.15 0.54 8.06
C GLY A 306 -9.93 1.63 7.02
N GLY A 307 -8.73 2.23 7.05
CA GLY A 307 -8.33 3.26 6.09
C GLY A 307 -8.36 4.70 6.62
N GLY A 308 -8.13 4.90 7.92
CA GLY A 308 -8.01 6.23 8.52
C GLY A 308 -9.26 7.10 8.38
N PHE A 309 -10.45 6.49 8.25
CA PHE A 309 -11.71 7.16 7.87
C PHE A 309 -11.68 7.91 6.52
N ALA A 310 -10.58 7.88 5.78
CA ALA A 310 -10.34 8.62 4.55
C ALA A 310 -10.25 7.73 3.30
N LEU A 311 -9.95 6.43 3.46
CA LEU A 311 -9.76 5.50 2.37
C LEU A 311 -10.93 4.52 2.23
N SER A 312 -11.34 4.26 1.00
CA SER A 312 -12.42 3.31 0.69
C SER A 312 -11.96 1.87 0.88
N ALA A 313 -12.88 1.00 1.29
CA ALA A 313 -12.67 -0.44 1.19
C ALA A 313 -12.71 -0.87 -0.29
N ASN A 314 -11.83 -1.82 -0.63
CA ASN A 314 -11.68 -2.39 -1.97
C ASN A 314 -11.93 -3.90 -1.96
N GLU A 315 -11.74 -4.55 -3.11
CA GLU A 315 -11.96 -6.00 -3.27
C GLU A 315 -11.27 -6.89 -2.23
N VAL A 316 -10.12 -6.46 -1.70
CA VAL A 316 -9.33 -7.24 -0.73
C VAL A 316 -10.09 -7.40 0.60
N TYR A 317 -10.86 -6.39 1.01
CA TYR A 317 -11.70 -6.48 2.20
C TYR A 317 -12.83 -7.49 2.02
N PHE A 318 -13.45 -7.53 0.83
CA PHE A 318 -14.54 -8.46 0.55
C PHE A 318 -14.03 -9.90 0.43
N ASP A 319 -12.83 -10.09 -0.16
CA ASP A 319 -12.16 -11.39 -0.19
C ASP A 319 -11.79 -11.88 1.21
N PHE A 320 -11.34 -10.98 2.10
CA PHE A 320 -11.13 -11.30 3.52
C PHE A 320 -12.43 -11.79 4.19
N CYS A 321 -13.54 -11.05 4.00
CA CYS A 321 -14.85 -11.40 4.54
C CYS A 321 -15.32 -12.78 4.05
N VAL A 322 -15.21 -13.05 2.74
CA VAL A 322 -15.59 -14.34 2.15
C VAL A 322 -14.73 -15.47 2.66
N ASP A 323 -13.43 -15.25 2.82
CA ASP A 323 -12.54 -16.26 3.38
C ASP A 323 -12.86 -16.58 4.84
N LEU A 324 -13.28 -15.58 5.62
CA LEU A 324 -13.69 -15.77 7.02
C LEU A 324 -14.96 -16.64 7.07
N ILE A 325 -15.98 -16.25 6.31
CA ILE A 325 -17.24 -17.00 6.19
C ILE A 325 -16.98 -18.44 5.76
N LYS A 326 -16.17 -18.66 4.71
CA LYS A 326 -15.83 -19.99 4.21
C LYS A 326 -15.07 -20.82 5.24
N SER A 327 -14.19 -20.21 6.02
CA SER A 327 -13.38 -20.92 7.02
C SER A 327 -14.22 -21.33 8.22
N LEU A 328 -15.12 -20.46 8.69
CA LEU A 328 -16.05 -20.78 9.77
C LEU A 328 -17.11 -21.80 9.35
N ARG A 329 -17.61 -21.72 8.11
CA ARG A 329 -18.51 -22.75 7.56
C ARG A 329 -17.86 -24.13 7.53
N LYS A 330 -16.57 -24.21 7.19
CA LYS A 330 -15.82 -25.47 7.26
C LYS A 330 -15.67 -26.01 8.68
N ALA A 331 -15.72 -25.12 9.68
CA ALA A 331 -15.73 -25.48 11.09
C ALA A 331 -17.14 -25.75 11.64
N GLY A 332 -18.19 -25.71 10.79
CA GLY A 332 -19.57 -26.01 11.18
C GLY A 332 -20.44 -24.79 11.50
N PHE A 333 -19.93 -23.57 11.35
CA PHE A 333 -20.65 -22.35 11.74
C PHE A 333 -21.07 -21.49 10.56
N ASP A 334 -22.32 -21.03 10.56
CA ASP A 334 -22.82 -20.08 9.56
C ASP A 334 -22.69 -18.64 10.06
N LEU A 335 -21.90 -17.86 9.32
CA LEU A 335 -21.69 -16.43 9.51
C LEU A 335 -22.08 -15.67 8.24
N ALA A 336 -22.76 -14.54 8.42
CA ALA A 336 -22.84 -13.48 7.41
C ALA A 336 -22.17 -12.20 7.91
N ILE A 337 -21.76 -11.36 6.96
CA ILE A 337 -21.12 -10.07 7.27
C ILE A 337 -21.99 -8.96 6.70
N PHE A 338 -22.38 -8.03 7.58
CA PHE A 338 -23.00 -6.76 7.21
C PHE A 338 -21.92 -5.69 7.17
N PHE A 339 -21.36 -5.47 5.99
CA PHE A 339 -20.21 -4.60 5.79
C PHE A 339 -20.66 -3.15 5.61
N VAL A 340 -20.14 -2.23 6.44
CA VAL A 340 -20.61 -0.85 6.48
C VAL A 340 -19.78 0.03 5.55
N ALA A 341 -20.43 0.62 4.56
CA ALA A 341 -19.89 1.71 3.75
C ALA A 341 -20.34 3.05 4.35
N TYR A 342 -19.57 3.54 5.33
CA TYR A 342 -19.78 4.86 5.93
C TYR A 342 -19.11 5.97 5.09
N THR A 343 -19.54 7.21 5.28
CA THR A 343 -19.01 8.37 4.55
C THR A 343 -17.61 8.72 5.01
N LEU A 344 -16.69 8.90 4.07
CA LEU A 344 -15.29 9.18 4.36
C LEU A 344 -15.03 10.68 4.57
N THR A 345 -13.99 10.99 5.34
CA THR A 345 -13.43 12.34 5.40
C THR A 345 -12.71 12.68 4.09
N PRO A 346 -12.73 13.93 3.59
CA PRO A 346 -13.31 15.15 4.18
C PRO A 346 -14.79 15.38 3.85
N HIS A 347 -15.46 14.46 3.15
CA HIS A 347 -16.87 14.63 2.76
C HIS A 347 -17.82 14.62 3.97
N ALA A 348 -17.47 13.85 5.00
CA ALA A 348 -18.05 13.97 6.32
C ALA A 348 -16.96 13.84 7.39
N ARG A 349 -17.16 14.49 8.53
CA ARG A 349 -16.26 14.42 9.69
C ARG A 349 -16.97 13.73 10.85
N TYR A 350 -16.16 13.32 11.82
CA TYR A 350 -16.65 12.90 13.12
C TYR A 350 -17.67 13.92 13.68
N PRO A 351 -18.83 13.50 14.21
CA PRO A 351 -19.25 12.12 14.51
C PRO A 351 -20.10 11.42 13.43
N THR A 352 -20.16 11.90 12.18
CA THR A 352 -21.04 11.30 11.14
C THR A 352 -20.77 9.81 10.92
N GLN A 353 -19.50 9.41 10.87
CA GLN A 353 -19.11 7.99 10.71
C GLN A 353 -19.66 7.14 11.86
N LEU A 354 -19.53 7.62 13.11
CA LEU A 354 -20.07 6.93 14.28
C LEU A 354 -21.59 6.78 14.17
N LYS A 355 -22.30 7.84 13.78
CA LYS A 355 -23.76 7.81 13.59
C LYS A 355 -24.19 6.72 12.61
N GLN A 356 -23.52 6.64 11.46
CA GLN A 356 -23.79 5.62 10.45
C GLN A 356 -23.44 4.21 10.93
N CYS A 357 -22.37 4.06 11.70
CA CYS A 357 -21.96 2.77 12.28
C CYS A 357 -22.94 2.26 13.34
N VAL A 358 -23.49 3.17 14.16
CA VAL A 358 -24.56 2.88 15.13
C VAL A 358 -25.86 2.52 14.41
N GLU A 359 -26.24 3.26 13.36
CA GLU A 359 -27.42 2.95 12.55
C GLU A 359 -27.32 1.57 11.88
N ALA A 360 -26.11 1.17 11.43
CA ALA A 360 -25.90 -0.15 10.87
C ALA A 360 -26.17 -1.28 11.88
N LEU A 361 -25.74 -1.12 13.13
CA LEU A 361 -26.05 -2.06 14.21
C LEU A 361 -27.56 -2.06 14.52
N ASP A 362 -28.17 -0.89 14.62
CA ASP A 362 -29.61 -0.75 14.85
C ASP A 362 -30.45 -1.44 13.76
N TYR A 363 -30.03 -1.31 12.50
CA TYR A 363 -30.66 -2.02 11.39
C TYR A 363 -30.64 -3.54 11.60
N ILE A 364 -29.50 -4.12 11.99
CA ILE A 364 -29.41 -5.55 12.27
C ILE A 364 -30.33 -5.93 13.42
N LEU A 365 -30.29 -5.21 14.54
CA LEU A 365 -31.05 -5.55 15.74
C LEU A 365 -32.56 -5.36 15.59
N THR A 366 -33.02 -4.45 14.71
CA THR A 366 -34.43 -4.04 14.65
C THR A 366 -35.13 -4.41 13.35
N LYS A 367 -34.40 -4.64 12.25
CA LYS A 367 -34.96 -4.93 10.93
C LYS A 367 -34.67 -6.35 10.46
N THR A 368 -33.85 -7.10 11.20
CA THR A 368 -33.57 -8.51 10.92
C THR A 368 -34.03 -9.38 12.09
N SER A 369 -33.96 -10.71 11.91
CA SER A 369 -34.36 -11.68 12.93
C SER A 369 -33.21 -12.14 13.83
N HIS A 370 -32.03 -11.51 13.75
CA HIS A 370 -30.87 -11.93 14.53
C HIS A 370 -31.00 -11.48 15.99
N ALA A 371 -30.96 -12.44 16.92
CA ALA A 371 -30.91 -12.15 18.34
C ALA A 371 -29.58 -11.44 18.70
N PRO A 372 -29.57 -10.51 19.69
CA PRO A 372 -28.35 -9.78 20.08
C PRO A 372 -27.13 -10.68 20.33
N GLY A 373 -27.31 -11.81 21.02
CA GLY A 373 -26.22 -12.76 21.30
C GLY A 373 -25.59 -13.42 20.07
N ASN A 374 -26.25 -13.34 18.91
CA ASN A 374 -25.75 -13.83 17.63
C ASN A 374 -25.15 -12.72 16.74
N VAL A 375 -25.14 -11.48 17.23
CA VAL A 375 -24.59 -10.32 16.52
C VAL A 375 -23.22 -9.99 17.09
N TYR A 376 -22.24 -9.79 16.20
CA TYR A 376 -20.87 -9.44 16.52
C TYR A 376 -20.50 -8.09 15.91
N LEU A 377 -19.62 -7.35 16.59
CA LEU A 377 -18.96 -6.18 16.01
C LEU A 377 -17.60 -6.58 15.48
N GLY A 378 -17.19 -6.01 14.35
CA GLY A 378 -15.89 -6.29 13.76
C GLY A 378 -15.32 -5.07 13.07
N GLY A 379 -14.01 -4.93 13.06
CA GLY A 379 -13.36 -3.95 12.21
C GLY A 379 -11.85 -4.03 12.26
N ASP A 380 -11.22 -3.21 11.41
CA ASP A 380 -9.77 -3.05 11.35
C ASP A 380 -9.34 -1.58 11.41
N SER A 381 -8.21 -1.27 12.03
CA SER A 381 -7.64 0.09 12.06
C SER A 381 -8.67 1.13 12.55
N ALA A 382 -8.96 2.15 11.74
CA ALA A 382 -10.04 3.12 11.97
C ALA A 382 -11.45 2.50 12.08
N GLY A 383 -11.72 1.38 11.40
CA GLY A 383 -12.97 0.63 11.53
C GLY A 383 -13.07 -0.12 12.85
N ALA A 384 -11.95 -0.63 13.38
CA ALA A 384 -11.92 -1.19 14.73
C ALA A 384 -12.09 -0.11 15.80
N ASN A 385 -11.57 1.10 15.57
CA ASN A 385 -11.92 2.28 16.36
C ASN A 385 -13.45 2.49 16.33
N ALA A 386 -14.07 2.57 15.15
CA ALA A 386 -15.52 2.71 15.03
C ALA A 386 -16.31 1.59 15.74
N ALA A 387 -15.85 0.34 15.69
CA ALA A 387 -16.44 -0.78 16.40
C ALA A 387 -16.43 -0.56 17.92
N ILE A 388 -15.30 -0.11 18.47
CA ILE A 388 -15.16 0.22 19.89
C ILE A 388 -16.04 1.41 20.26
N SER A 389 -16.10 2.44 19.41
CA SER A 389 -16.95 3.61 19.65
C SER A 389 -18.44 3.29 19.64
N VAL A 390 -18.87 2.38 18.77
CA VAL A 390 -20.23 1.80 18.79
C VAL A 390 -20.44 1.04 20.09
N LEU A 391 -19.48 0.21 20.52
CA LEU A 391 -19.57 -0.52 21.78
C LEU A 391 -19.72 0.42 22.98
N LEU A 392 -18.93 1.49 23.05
CA LEU A 392 -19.05 2.51 24.09
C LEU A 392 -20.44 3.17 24.06
N HIS A 393 -20.91 3.55 22.86
CA HIS A 393 -22.24 4.14 22.68
C HIS A 393 -23.38 3.26 23.23
N ILE A 394 -23.32 1.95 23.02
CA ILE A 394 -24.36 1.02 23.49
C ILE A 394 -24.16 0.57 24.96
N SER A 395 -23.01 0.84 25.58
CA SER A 395 -22.63 0.35 26.91
C SER A 395 -22.79 1.38 28.01
N HIS A 396 -23.94 2.08 28.05
CA HIS A 396 -24.26 3.14 29.03
C HIS A 396 -23.50 4.47 28.86
N HIS A 397 -22.70 4.61 27.79
CA HIS A 397 -22.02 5.85 27.45
C HIS A 397 -22.46 6.34 26.06
N PRO A 398 -23.73 6.76 25.90
CA PRO A 398 -24.23 7.23 24.62
C PRO A 398 -23.55 8.55 24.25
N HIS A 399 -22.95 8.60 23.05
CA HIS A 399 -22.38 9.82 22.51
C HIS A 399 -23.43 10.97 22.44
N PRO A 400 -23.13 12.19 22.93
CA PRO A 400 -24.10 13.28 23.02
C PRO A 400 -24.75 13.68 21.69
N SER A 401 -24.05 13.61 20.56
CA SER A 401 -24.65 13.95 19.25
C SER A 401 -25.66 12.93 18.72
N LEU A 402 -25.76 11.78 19.38
CA LEU A 402 -26.73 10.71 19.12
C LEU A 402 -27.83 10.69 20.20
N LEU A 403 -27.70 11.51 21.24
CA LEU A 403 -28.78 11.85 22.15
C LEU A 403 -29.55 13.02 21.53
N ASP A 404 -30.86 12.97 21.53
CA ASP A 404 -31.72 14.02 20.98
C ASP A 404 -31.30 15.39 21.58
N GLN A 405 -31.04 16.38 20.72
CA GLN A 405 -31.34 17.75 21.14
C GLN A 405 -32.86 17.83 21.11
N ASP A 406 -33.48 18.13 22.24
CA ASP A 406 -34.89 18.49 22.31
C ASP A 406 -35.13 19.69 21.38
N GLU A 407 -35.48 19.43 20.12
CA GLU A 407 -36.08 20.44 19.25
C GLU A 407 -37.37 20.89 19.95
N PRO A 408 -37.52 22.19 20.27
CA PRO A 408 -38.78 22.68 20.79
C PRO A 408 -39.84 22.44 19.71
N ASN A 409 -40.79 21.55 20.03
CA ASN A 409 -41.98 21.22 19.26
C ASN A 409 -42.56 22.47 18.56
N ASN A 410 -42.19 22.69 17.29
CA ASN A 410 -42.74 23.79 16.51
C ASN A 410 -42.98 23.44 15.03
N ASN A 411 -43.20 22.15 14.73
CA ASN A 411 -43.68 21.74 13.41
C ASN A 411 -45.17 21.36 13.47
N GLN A 412 -45.98 22.30 12.96
CA GLN A 412 -47.40 22.14 12.58
C GLN A 412 -47.61 21.25 11.35
N ASN A 413 -46.58 20.58 10.85
CA ASN A 413 -46.66 19.72 9.67
C ASN A 413 -46.59 18.26 10.12
N ASN A 414 -47.66 17.51 9.86
CA ASN A 414 -47.83 16.08 10.15
C ASN A 414 -46.85 15.18 9.36
N GLU A 415 -45.55 15.41 9.47
CA GLU A 415 -44.56 14.41 9.08
C GLU A 415 -44.40 13.42 10.24
N PRO A 416 -44.38 12.09 9.96
CA PRO A 416 -44.21 11.10 11.01
C PRO A 416 -42.85 11.32 11.68
N PRO A 417 -42.76 11.27 13.02
CA PRO A 417 -41.50 11.44 13.73
C PRO A 417 -40.47 10.42 13.21
N SER A 418 -39.27 10.89 12.93
CA SER A 418 -38.12 10.04 12.61
C SER A 418 -38.01 8.96 13.69
N LYS A 419 -38.08 7.69 13.26
CA LYS A 419 -38.02 6.54 14.16
C LYS A 419 -36.68 6.57 14.91
N LYS A 420 -36.76 6.75 16.23
CA LYS A 420 -35.66 6.71 17.21
C LYS A 420 -34.69 5.55 16.95
N ILE A 421 -33.39 5.83 17.07
CA ILE A 421 -32.31 4.83 17.09
C ILE A 421 -32.51 3.96 18.34
N ASN A 422 -32.68 2.65 18.16
CA ASN A 422 -33.15 1.72 19.19
C ASN A 422 -32.00 0.95 19.88
N THR A 423 -30.76 1.44 19.83
CA THR A 423 -29.65 0.87 20.62
C THR A 423 -29.88 0.97 22.13
N ARG A 424 -30.84 1.82 22.56
CA ARG A 424 -31.38 1.85 23.93
C ARG A 424 -31.99 0.52 24.36
N SER A 425 -32.51 -0.27 23.42
CA SER A 425 -33.11 -1.59 23.66
C SER A 425 -32.15 -2.58 24.30
N LEU A 426 -30.85 -2.58 23.97
CA LEU A 426 -29.90 -3.52 24.59
C LEU A 426 -29.71 -3.27 26.09
N VAL A 427 -29.69 -2.00 26.48
CA VAL A 427 -29.62 -1.58 27.89
C VAL A 427 -30.93 -1.90 28.61
N GLU A 428 -32.07 -1.66 27.96
CA GLU A 428 -33.40 -1.90 28.54
C GLU A 428 -33.74 -3.39 28.68
N THR A 429 -33.24 -4.24 27.77
CA THR A 429 -33.48 -5.70 27.74
C THR A 429 -32.38 -6.52 28.40
N ASP A 430 -31.40 -5.87 29.02
CA ASP A 430 -30.19 -6.47 29.59
C ASP A 430 -29.48 -7.48 28.66
N SER A 431 -29.51 -7.21 27.36
CA SER A 431 -28.96 -8.10 26.33
C SER A 431 -27.50 -7.77 26.01
N TYR A 432 -26.74 -8.78 25.58
CA TYR A 432 -25.33 -8.67 25.20
C TYR A 432 -25.13 -9.14 23.75
N LEU A 433 -24.25 -8.44 23.03
CA LEU A 433 -23.74 -8.90 21.75
C LEU A 433 -22.83 -10.12 21.93
N GLY A 434 -22.73 -10.96 20.90
CA GLY A 434 -21.90 -12.17 20.93
C GLY A 434 -20.42 -11.86 21.17
N GLY A 435 -19.92 -10.77 20.60
CA GLY A 435 -18.57 -10.30 20.85
C GLY A 435 -18.13 -9.16 19.94
N ILE A 436 -16.89 -8.71 20.12
CA ILE A 436 -16.23 -7.70 19.28
C ILE A 436 -14.85 -8.20 18.83
N VAL A 437 -14.51 -7.97 17.56
CA VAL A 437 -13.20 -8.24 16.97
C VAL A 437 -12.56 -6.96 16.48
N CYS A 438 -11.36 -6.68 16.96
CA CYS A 438 -10.57 -5.51 16.60
C CYS A 438 -9.23 -5.95 15.98
N LEU A 439 -9.05 -5.69 14.68
CA LEU A 439 -7.79 -5.92 13.98
C LEU A 439 -6.97 -4.62 13.98
N SER A 440 -5.83 -4.60 14.69
CA SER A 440 -4.93 -3.45 14.77
C SER A 440 -5.66 -2.13 15.07
N PRO A 441 -6.44 -2.03 16.18
CA PRO A 441 -7.34 -0.90 16.38
C PRO A 441 -6.61 0.43 16.58
N TRP A 442 -7.07 1.46 15.89
CA TRP A 442 -6.50 2.81 16.01
C TRP A 442 -7.13 3.55 17.19
N VAL A 443 -6.67 3.23 18.40
CA VAL A 443 -7.32 3.59 19.68
C VAL A 443 -6.87 4.94 20.24
N ASP A 444 -5.71 5.41 19.85
CA ASP A 444 -5.12 6.65 20.35
C ASP A 444 -4.48 7.47 19.22
N PHE A 445 -4.35 8.77 19.44
CA PHE A 445 -3.80 9.72 18.47
C PHE A 445 -2.47 10.33 18.96
N ASP A 446 -1.67 9.55 19.71
CA ASP A 446 -0.27 9.87 19.98
C ASP A 446 0.62 9.25 18.89
N PHE A 447 1.22 10.10 18.06
CA PHE A 447 2.00 9.67 16.90
C PHE A 447 3.50 9.52 17.18
N ASP A 448 3.93 9.50 18.45
CA ASP A 448 5.32 9.31 18.85
C ASP A 448 5.48 8.32 20.03
N ARG A 449 4.76 7.20 20.01
CA ARG A 449 4.98 6.13 21.00
C ARG A 449 6.17 5.24 20.62
N PRO A 450 6.60 4.31 21.51
CA PRO A 450 7.76 3.45 21.26
C PRO A 450 7.67 2.60 19.99
N SER A 451 6.49 2.05 19.67
CA SER A 451 6.29 1.21 18.48
C SER A 451 6.40 2.00 17.18
N GLU A 452 5.93 3.25 17.13
CA GLU A 452 6.03 4.16 15.98
C GLU A 452 7.49 4.41 15.63
N ARG A 453 8.33 4.62 16.64
CA ARG A 453 9.78 4.79 16.44
C ARG A 453 10.46 3.48 16.01
N ALA A 454 10.14 2.38 16.68
CA ALA A 454 10.79 1.09 16.46
C ALA A 454 10.43 0.48 15.08
N ASN A 455 9.16 0.60 14.68
CA ASN A 455 8.60 -0.10 13.52
C ASN A 455 8.42 0.79 12.28
N ARG A 456 8.87 2.05 12.32
CA ARG A 456 8.77 3.03 11.20
C ARG A 456 9.19 2.50 9.83
N GLY A 457 10.18 1.60 9.79
CA GLY A 457 10.71 0.99 8.56
C GLY A 457 10.05 -0.34 8.17
N ARG A 458 9.29 -0.96 9.07
CA ARG A 458 8.69 -2.28 8.92
C ARG A 458 7.22 -2.20 8.50
N ASP A 459 6.48 -1.26 9.07
CA ASP A 459 5.03 -1.17 8.88
C ASP A 459 4.59 -0.49 7.57
N CYS A 460 3.35 -0.73 7.13
CA CYS A 460 2.76 -0.15 5.93
C CYS A 460 2.18 1.26 6.12
N ILE A 461 2.01 1.73 7.34
CA ILE A 461 1.56 3.09 7.68
C ILE A 461 2.67 3.89 8.40
N SER A 462 2.44 5.18 8.63
CA SER A 462 3.35 6.05 9.38
C SER A 462 2.62 7.07 10.25
N ALA A 463 3.30 7.54 11.30
CA ALA A 463 2.89 8.67 12.13
C ALA A 463 2.46 9.92 11.31
N LYS A 464 3.07 10.13 10.14
CA LYS A 464 2.70 11.25 9.27
C LYS A 464 1.31 11.05 8.64
N SER A 465 1.04 9.85 8.11
CA SER A 465 -0.27 9.52 7.55
C SER A 465 -1.35 9.51 8.62
N GLU A 466 -1.05 8.99 9.81
CA GLU A 466 -1.98 8.97 10.95
C GLU A 466 -2.38 10.38 11.39
N LEU A 467 -1.40 11.28 11.57
CA LEU A 467 -1.68 12.67 11.90
C LEU A 467 -2.54 13.36 10.83
N ALA A 468 -2.28 13.09 9.54
CA ALA A 468 -3.07 13.65 8.45
C ALA A 468 -4.53 13.16 8.50
N TRP A 469 -4.72 11.85 8.69
CA TRP A 469 -6.05 11.25 8.78
C TRP A 469 -6.81 11.70 10.04
N ALA A 470 -6.16 11.78 11.20
CA ALA A 470 -6.80 12.23 12.44
C ALA A 470 -7.31 13.68 12.29
N ASN A 471 -6.48 14.57 11.73
CA ASN A 471 -6.88 15.95 11.45
C ASN A 471 -8.02 16.06 10.44
N SER A 472 -8.06 15.18 9.44
CA SER A 472 -9.19 15.17 8.50
C SER A 472 -10.45 14.60 9.15
N TYR A 473 -10.32 13.55 9.96
CA TYR A 473 -11.42 12.85 10.61
C TYR A 473 -12.17 13.74 11.59
N THR A 474 -11.48 14.36 12.56
CA THR A 474 -12.13 15.21 13.57
C THR A 474 -12.20 16.67 13.16
N GLY A 475 -11.24 17.13 12.38
CA GLY A 475 -11.03 18.55 12.07
C GLY A 475 -9.86 19.14 12.87
N TYR A 476 -9.19 20.10 12.26
CA TYR A 476 -8.03 20.76 12.87
C TYR A 476 -8.39 21.46 14.17
N ASN A 477 -7.60 21.21 15.23
CA ASN A 477 -7.74 21.81 16.56
C ASN A 477 -9.07 21.48 17.29
N ILE A 478 -9.76 20.41 16.90
CA ILE A 478 -10.90 19.90 17.65
C ILE A 478 -10.37 18.89 18.68
N PRO A 479 -10.65 19.08 19.98
CA PRO A 479 -10.28 18.09 20.99
C PRO A 479 -10.90 16.73 20.67
N PHE A 480 -10.10 15.68 20.82
CA PHE A 480 -10.61 14.32 20.76
C PHE A 480 -11.42 14.01 22.02
N ASP A 481 -12.27 13.00 21.91
CA ASP A 481 -13.14 12.51 22.97
C ASP A 481 -13.05 10.98 23.05
N PRO A 482 -13.63 10.32 24.07
CA PRO A 482 -13.59 8.86 24.20
C PRO A 482 -14.19 8.05 23.04
N TRP A 483 -14.98 8.64 22.14
CA TRP A 483 -15.57 7.92 21.00
C TRP A 483 -14.81 8.16 19.70
N SER A 484 -14.05 9.25 19.58
CA SER A 484 -13.11 9.46 18.48
C SER A 484 -11.75 8.84 18.78
N GLU A 485 -11.33 8.88 20.04
CA GLU A 485 -10.08 8.33 20.56
C GLU A 485 -10.37 7.41 21.78
N PRO A 486 -10.72 6.12 21.55
CA PRO A 486 -11.12 5.19 22.60
C PRO A 486 -10.14 5.02 23.77
N ALA A 487 -8.85 5.27 23.56
CA ALA A 487 -7.86 5.27 24.63
C ALA A 487 -8.12 6.37 25.68
N GLN A 488 -8.87 7.42 25.37
CA GLN A 488 -9.28 8.43 26.36
C GLN A 488 -10.41 7.97 27.28
N ALA A 489 -11.12 6.89 26.94
CA ALA A 489 -12.19 6.37 27.78
C ALA A 489 -11.63 5.96 29.16
N PRO A 490 -12.24 6.42 30.27
CA PRO A 490 -11.85 5.99 31.60
C PRO A 490 -11.95 4.46 31.78
N ALA A 491 -11.11 3.90 32.65
CA ALA A 491 -11.06 2.45 32.84
C ALA A 491 -12.41 1.86 33.30
N GLU A 492 -13.15 2.61 34.11
CA GLU A 492 -14.45 2.21 34.63
C GLU A 492 -15.56 2.12 33.56
N TRP A 493 -15.40 2.77 32.39
CA TRP A 493 -16.37 2.66 31.28
C TRP A 493 -16.38 1.27 30.64
N TRP A 494 -15.30 0.50 30.83
CA TRP A 494 -15.22 -0.87 30.33
C TRP A 494 -15.95 -1.89 31.22
N LYS A 495 -16.43 -1.46 32.40
CA LYS A 495 -17.24 -2.30 33.28
C LYS A 495 -18.65 -2.43 32.73
N GLY A 496 -19.08 -3.65 32.46
CA GLY A 496 -20.44 -3.92 31.98
C GLY A 496 -20.68 -3.56 30.52
N VAL A 497 -19.61 -3.53 29.70
CA VAL A 497 -19.74 -3.39 28.24
C VAL A 497 -20.60 -4.49 27.64
N ARG A 498 -21.39 -4.14 26.62
CA ARG A 498 -22.48 -4.97 26.07
C ARG A 498 -22.01 -6.01 25.05
N VAL A 499 -20.89 -6.69 25.33
CA VAL A 499 -20.34 -7.81 24.55
C VAL A 499 -19.94 -8.94 25.50
N ARG A 500 -20.07 -10.19 25.07
CA ARG A 500 -19.63 -11.36 25.87
C ARG A 500 -18.13 -11.60 25.78
N GLU A 501 -17.57 -11.38 24.59
CA GLU A 501 -16.18 -11.69 24.25
C GLU A 501 -15.54 -10.51 23.52
N PHE A 502 -14.26 -10.24 23.78
CA PHE A 502 -13.51 -9.15 23.16
C PHE A 502 -12.17 -9.67 22.63
N LEU A 503 -11.98 -9.66 21.31
CA LEU A 503 -10.70 -10.00 20.68
C LEU A 503 -10.00 -8.75 20.15
N VAL A 504 -8.75 -8.55 20.57
CA VAL A 504 -7.82 -7.57 20.00
C VAL A 504 -6.65 -8.31 19.36
N LEU A 505 -6.41 -8.05 18.09
CA LEU A 505 -5.30 -8.59 17.32
C LEU A 505 -4.36 -7.47 16.91
N ALA A 506 -3.05 -7.67 17.06
CA ALA A 506 -2.03 -6.72 16.59
C ALA A 506 -0.84 -7.48 15.98
N GLY A 507 -0.02 -6.78 15.21
CA GLY A 507 1.25 -7.28 14.68
C GLY A 507 2.46 -6.75 15.46
N SER A 508 3.52 -7.55 15.62
CA SER A 508 4.73 -7.10 16.33
C SER A 508 5.50 -6.01 15.57
N ASP A 509 5.33 -5.94 14.24
CA ASP A 509 5.99 -5.00 13.34
C ASP A 509 5.09 -3.78 13.03
N GLU A 510 3.94 -3.64 13.68
CA GLU A 510 3.04 -2.49 13.48
C GLU A 510 3.38 -1.30 14.40
N ILE A 511 3.10 -0.09 13.93
CA ILE A 511 3.40 1.14 14.67
C ILE A 511 2.42 1.41 15.79
N LEU A 512 1.19 0.91 15.72
CA LEU A 512 0.14 1.12 16.72
C LEU A 512 0.28 0.24 17.97
N LEU A 513 1.21 -0.73 17.97
CA LEU A 513 1.27 -1.82 18.95
C LEU A 513 1.30 -1.33 20.40
N SER A 514 2.10 -0.31 20.72
CA SER A 514 2.24 0.17 22.10
C SER A 514 0.99 0.90 22.61
N GLY A 515 0.31 1.65 21.74
CA GLY A 515 -0.98 2.26 22.04
C GLY A 515 -2.08 1.21 22.24
N ILE A 516 -2.11 0.19 21.37
CA ILE A 516 -3.02 -0.97 21.50
C ILE A 516 -2.77 -1.71 22.81
N ALA A 517 -1.52 -1.96 23.19
CA ALA A 517 -1.19 -2.68 24.42
C ALA A 517 -1.65 -1.92 25.67
N GLU A 518 -1.40 -0.60 25.74
CA GLU A 518 -1.86 0.23 26.85
C GLU A 518 -3.40 0.29 26.93
N PHE A 519 -4.07 0.39 25.79
CA PHE A 519 -5.52 0.30 25.70
C PHE A 519 -6.05 -1.04 26.20
N VAL A 520 -5.44 -2.15 25.78
CA VAL A 520 -5.80 -3.50 26.22
C VAL A 520 -5.67 -3.64 27.74
N ASP A 521 -4.57 -3.20 28.33
CA ASP A 521 -4.36 -3.25 29.78
C ASP A 521 -5.47 -2.47 30.52
N LYS A 522 -5.87 -1.32 29.98
CA LYS A 522 -6.97 -0.51 30.50
C LYS A 522 -8.31 -1.24 30.44
N VAL A 523 -8.67 -1.84 29.30
CA VAL A 523 -9.94 -2.57 29.15
C VAL A 523 -9.95 -3.81 30.05
N GLN A 524 -8.86 -4.57 30.07
CA GLN A 524 -8.74 -5.83 30.81
C GLN A 524 -8.82 -5.63 32.33
N SER A 525 -8.52 -4.42 32.83
CA SER A 525 -8.73 -4.07 34.24
C SER A 525 -10.20 -4.13 34.69
N ASN A 526 -11.15 -4.02 33.76
CA ASN A 526 -12.60 -3.98 34.05
C ASN A 526 -13.43 -4.97 33.21
N PHE A 527 -12.82 -5.68 32.26
CA PHE A 527 -13.47 -6.69 31.42
C PHE A 527 -12.59 -7.94 31.27
N ALA A 528 -12.96 -9.03 31.95
CA ALA A 528 -12.12 -10.23 32.06
C ALA A 528 -12.03 -11.05 30.76
N ASN A 529 -13.08 -11.03 29.92
CA ASN A 529 -13.16 -11.84 28.70
C ASN A 529 -12.51 -11.14 27.48
N LEU A 530 -11.42 -10.41 27.73
CA LEU A 530 -10.60 -9.82 26.68
C LEU A 530 -9.44 -10.75 26.35
N ARG A 531 -9.29 -11.05 25.06
CA ARG A 531 -8.12 -11.73 24.51
C ARG A 531 -7.32 -10.77 23.65
N PHE A 532 -6.04 -10.62 23.99
CA PHE A 532 -5.07 -9.88 23.18
C PHE A 532 -4.03 -10.84 22.59
N PHE A 533 -3.82 -10.76 21.28
CA PHE A 533 -2.82 -11.58 20.59
C PHE A 533 -1.98 -10.74 19.63
N VAL A 534 -0.66 -10.92 19.72
CA VAL A 534 0.32 -10.24 18.88
C VAL A 534 0.97 -11.23 17.93
N GLY A 535 0.75 -11.06 16.63
CA GLY A 535 1.39 -11.86 15.57
C GLY A 535 2.85 -11.44 15.37
N GLU A 536 3.78 -12.38 15.48
CA GLU A 536 5.20 -12.10 15.29
C GLU A 536 5.52 -11.83 13.80
N ASN A 537 6.29 -10.77 13.54
CA ASN A 537 6.68 -10.29 12.21
C ASN A 537 5.51 -9.87 11.30
N GLU A 538 4.38 -9.52 11.91
CA GLU A 538 3.19 -9.02 11.20
C GLU A 538 3.10 -7.50 11.34
N GLY A 539 2.79 -6.82 10.23
CA GLY A 539 2.54 -5.37 10.21
C GLY A 539 1.07 -5.03 10.44
N HIS A 540 0.74 -3.76 10.29
CA HIS A 540 -0.61 -3.24 10.50
C HIS A 540 -1.65 -3.95 9.62
N VAL A 541 -2.70 -4.49 10.25
CA VAL A 541 -3.80 -5.23 9.58
C VAL A 541 -3.28 -6.30 8.62
N CYS A 542 -2.26 -7.06 9.03
CA CYS A 542 -1.63 -8.10 8.20
C CYS A 542 -2.63 -9.07 7.53
N PRO A 543 -3.71 -9.56 8.19
CA PRO A 543 -4.70 -10.42 7.55
C PRO A 543 -5.42 -9.84 6.32
N ILE A 544 -5.39 -8.52 6.14
CA ILE A 544 -6.05 -7.82 5.03
C ILE A 544 -5.00 -7.23 4.08
N VAL A 545 -4.06 -6.42 4.59
CA VAL A 545 -3.07 -5.71 3.77
C VAL A 545 -2.21 -6.69 2.97
N ASP A 546 -1.74 -7.76 3.61
CA ASP A 546 -0.79 -8.69 2.98
C ASP A 546 -1.44 -9.63 1.96
N ARG A 547 -2.77 -9.63 1.84
CA ARG A 547 -3.49 -10.32 0.75
C ARG A 547 -3.13 -9.78 -0.63
N THR A 548 -2.65 -8.55 -0.71
CA THR A 548 -2.12 -7.96 -1.95
C THR A 548 -0.76 -8.55 -2.35
N ILE A 549 -0.07 -9.21 -1.42
CA ILE A 549 1.33 -9.67 -1.55
C ILE A 549 1.43 -11.19 -1.51
N PHE A 550 0.64 -11.84 -0.65
CA PHE A 550 0.77 -13.24 -0.29
C PHE A 550 -0.10 -14.16 -1.14
N THR A 551 0.43 -15.36 -1.37
CA THR A 551 -0.35 -16.47 -1.89
C THR A 551 -1.32 -16.98 -0.82
N LYS A 552 -2.37 -17.71 -1.23
CA LYS A 552 -3.35 -18.30 -0.30
C LYS A 552 -2.70 -19.13 0.83
N LYS A 553 -1.67 -19.92 0.50
CA LYS A 553 -0.93 -20.75 1.46
C LYS A 553 -0.16 -19.92 2.50
N GLU A 554 0.27 -18.72 2.11
CA GLU A 554 0.97 -17.80 3.02
C GLU A 554 -0.02 -17.05 3.91
N LEU A 555 -1.19 -16.69 3.38
CA LEU A 555 -2.29 -16.13 4.17
C LEU A 555 -2.73 -17.09 5.28
N ASP A 556 -2.83 -18.39 5.01
CA ASP A 556 -3.20 -19.40 6.01
C ASP A 556 -2.15 -19.53 7.15
N ARG A 557 -0.95 -18.96 6.97
CA ARG A 557 0.12 -18.95 7.99
C ARG A 557 0.15 -17.69 8.83
N ILE A 558 -0.57 -16.64 8.45
CA ILE A 558 -0.71 -15.43 9.27
C ILE A 558 -1.29 -15.83 10.63
N GLN A 559 -0.58 -15.49 11.69
CA GLN A 559 -0.86 -15.84 13.07
C GLN A 559 -2.12 -15.14 13.56
N THR A 560 -2.27 -13.84 13.31
CA THR A 560 -3.49 -13.09 13.65
C THR A 560 -4.72 -13.62 12.90
N TRP A 561 -4.58 -14.06 11.64
CA TRP A 561 -5.66 -14.74 10.91
C TRP A 561 -6.06 -16.07 11.56
N ARG A 562 -5.08 -16.90 11.93
CA ARG A 562 -5.36 -18.17 12.61
C ARG A 562 -5.99 -17.96 13.98
N GLU A 563 -5.57 -16.92 14.70
CA GLU A 563 -6.13 -16.57 15.99
C GLU A 563 -7.57 -16.06 15.86
N LEU A 564 -7.86 -15.24 14.85
CA LEU A 564 -9.23 -14.83 14.51
C LEU A 564 -10.16 -16.04 14.33
N LEU A 565 -9.74 -17.04 13.54
CA LEU A 565 -10.52 -18.26 13.31
C LEU A 565 -10.69 -19.07 14.60
N ARG A 566 -9.63 -19.23 15.40
CA ARG A 566 -9.68 -19.97 16.67
C ARG A 566 -10.64 -19.32 17.65
N TRP A 567 -10.56 -18.01 17.81
CA TRP A 567 -11.42 -17.26 18.72
C TRP A 567 -12.88 -17.35 18.29
N PHE A 568 -13.19 -17.15 17.00
CA PHE A 568 -14.57 -17.28 16.52
C PHE A 568 -15.10 -18.70 16.72
N THR A 569 -14.33 -19.73 16.36
CA THR A 569 -14.73 -21.13 16.60
C THR A 569 -15.02 -21.37 18.08
N ALA A 570 -14.18 -20.87 19.00
CA ALA A 570 -14.42 -21.01 20.44
C ALA A 570 -15.70 -20.29 20.90
N CYS A 571 -15.92 -19.05 20.45
CA CYS A 571 -17.11 -18.27 20.80
C CYS A 571 -18.39 -18.98 20.34
N LEU A 572 -18.41 -19.42 19.08
CA LEU A 572 -19.59 -20.04 18.48
C LEU A 572 -19.88 -21.44 19.07
N SER A 573 -18.84 -22.23 19.39
CA SER A 573 -19.01 -23.49 20.11
C SER A 573 -19.58 -23.31 21.52
N SER A 574 -19.13 -22.29 22.25
CA SER A 574 -19.61 -22.05 23.62
C SER A 574 -21.09 -21.63 23.67
N GLY A 575 -21.55 -20.89 22.65
CA GLY A 575 -22.93 -20.46 22.54
C GLY A 575 -23.91 -21.60 22.29
N GLU A 576 -23.52 -22.64 21.55
CA GLU A 576 -24.37 -23.81 21.29
C GLU A 576 -24.56 -24.69 22.53
N SER A 577 -23.52 -24.85 23.36
CA SER A 577 -23.60 -25.67 24.59
C SER A 577 -24.55 -25.12 25.66
N LEU A 578 -24.82 -23.80 25.65
CA LEU A 578 -25.75 -23.16 26.58
C LEU A 578 -27.21 -23.22 26.11
N GLU A 579 -27.47 -23.49 24.83
CA GLU A 579 -28.82 -23.63 24.27
C GLU A 579 -29.35 -25.08 24.35
N GLU A 580 -28.48 -26.10 24.44
CA GLU A 580 -28.92 -27.50 24.60
C GLU A 580 -29.38 -27.87 26.02
N ASP A 581 -29.03 -27.06 27.03
CA ASP A 581 -29.39 -27.26 28.45
C ASP A 581 -30.59 -26.41 28.92
N THR A 582 -31.28 -25.69 28.02
CA THR A 582 -32.51 -24.92 28.28
C THR A 582 -33.66 -25.38 27.40
#